data_AF-A0A7L5DIK0-F1
#
_entry.id   AF-A0A7L5DIK0-F1
#
_cell.length_a   1.000
_cell.length_b   1.000
_cell.length_c   1.000
_cell.angle_alpha   90.00
_cell.angle_beta   90.00
_cell.angle_gamma   90.00
#
_symmetry.space_group_name_H-M   'P 1'
#
loop_
_entity.id
_entity.type
_entity.pdbx_description
1 polymer ?
#
loop_
_entity_poly.entity_id
_entity_poly.type
_entity_poly.pdbx_seq_one_letter_code
_entity_poly.pdbx_strand_id
1 'polypeptide(L)'
;MTDSEQSRYHTISVPLGQFSTRMSEVVRVAGLSGQPSMHSRLSLIHQTAKQFAIDAVQQPGAPTPTVDIDELTNPPLLDLPIDPDDEQQVIIQFSYQPNQPQ
;
A
#
# COMPACT_ATOMS: atom_id res chain seq x y z
N MET A 1 7.15 30.81 -19.38
CA MET A 1 7.92 30.10 -18.33
C MET A 1 7.25 28.76 -18.15
N THR A 2 8.03 27.71 -18.27
CA THR A 2 7.62 26.31 -18.47
C THR A 2 7.05 25.70 -17.20
N ASP A 3 5.76 25.42 -17.20
CA ASP A 3 5.09 24.50 -16.26
C ASP A 3 5.50 23.06 -16.64
N SER A 4 6.78 22.75 -16.39
CA SER A 4 7.35 21.44 -16.62
C SER A 4 7.35 20.68 -15.30
N GLU A 5 6.74 19.49 -15.33
CA GLU A 5 6.82 18.45 -14.30
C GLU A 5 5.88 18.64 -13.09
N GLN A 6 4.56 18.57 -13.34
CA GLN A 6 3.68 17.85 -12.41
C GLN A 6 4.22 16.42 -12.30
N SER A 7 5.14 16.19 -11.38
CA SER A 7 5.50 14.85 -10.95
C SER A 7 4.20 14.08 -10.70
N ARG A 8 3.99 12.98 -11.45
CA ARG A 8 2.76 12.16 -11.44
C ARG A 8 2.66 11.38 -10.13
N TYR A 9 2.50 12.11 -9.03
CA TYR A 9 2.21 11.54 -7.74
C TYR A 9 0.70 11.26 -7.66
N HIS A 10 0.38 10.07 -7.17
CA HIS A 10 -0.97 9.62 -6.91
C HIS A 10 -1.14 9.44 -5.40
N THR A 11 -2.29 9.85 -4.89
CA THR A 11 -2.62 9.74 -3.47
C THR A 11 -3.93 8.99 -3.30
N ILE A 12 -3.94 8.00 -2.41
CA ILE A 12 -5.16 7.31 -1.99
C ILE A 12 -5.29 7.36 -0.47
N SER A 13 -6.54 7.42 -0.01
CA SER A 13 -6.89 7.29 1.40
C SER A 13 -7.47 5.91 1.65
N VAL A 14 -6.89 5.17 2.58
CA VAL A 14 -7.36 3.83 2.96
C VAL A 14 -7.81 3.86 4.42
N PRO A 15 -9.05 3.44 4.74
CA PRO A 15 -9.47 3.30 6.14
C PRO A 15 -8.50 2.42 6.93
N LEU A 16 -8.10 2.87 8.12
CA LEU A 16 -7.07 2.20 8.93
C LEU A 16 -7.43 0.74 9.25
N GLY A 17 -8.71 0.47 9.53
CA GLY A 17 -9.21 -0.89 9.75
C GLY A 17 -9.06 -1.80 8.53
N GLN A 18 -9.31 -1.28 7.33
CA GLN A 18 -9.13 -2.03 6.07
C GLN A 18 -7.65 -2.33 5.83
N PHE A 19 -6.78 -1.35 6.06
CA PHE A 19 -5.34 -1.51 5.92
C PHE A 19 -4.80 -2.58 6.88
N SER A 20 -5.23 -2.53 8.14
CA SER A 20 -4.80 -3.47 9.19
C SER A 20 -5.29 -4.90 8.94
N THR A 21 -6.51 -5.04 8.42
CA THR A 21 -7.07 -6.33 8.00
C THR A 21 -6.21 -6.93 6.88
N ARG A 22 -5.88 -6.14 5.86
CA ARG A 22 -5.04 -6.60 4.74
C ARG A 22 -3.63 -6.98 5.19
N MET A 23 -3.03 -6.21 6.11
CA MET A 23 -1.73 -6.53 6.70
C MET A 23 -1.76 -7.89 7.42
N SER A 24 -2.83 -8.19 8.17
CA SER A 24 -3.02 -9.48 8.85
C SER A 24 -3.17 -10.64 7.87
N GLU A 25 -3.83 -10.42 6.72
CA GLU A 25 -3.92 -11.41 5.65
C GLU A 25 -2.56 -11.73 5.04
N VAL A 26 -1.74 -10.71 4.76
CA VAL A 26 -0.38 -10.87 4.22
C VAL A 26 0.48 -11.73 5.16
N VAL A 27 0.43 -11.46 6.47
CA VAL A 27 1.12 -12.26 7.49
C VAL A 27 0.62 -13.71 7.50
N ARG A 28 -0.71 -13.90 7.47
CA ARG A 28 -1.31 -15.24 7.47
C ARG A 28 -0.88 -16.05 6.25
N VAL A 29 -0.89 -15.45 5.06
CA VAL A 29 -0.47 -16.10 3.82
C VAL A 29 1.02 -16.43 3.84
N ALA A 30 1.87 -15.51 4.32
CA ALA A 30 3.30 -15.75 4.48
C ALA A 30 3.57 -16.92 5.45
N GLY A 31 2.86 -16.99 6.58
CA GLY A 31 2.98 -18.09 7.54
C GLY A 31 2.51 -19.45 7.00
N LEU A 32 1.50 -19.49 6.12
CA LEU A 32 1.03 -20.72 5.47
C LEU A 32 2.02 -21.29 4.45
N SER A 33 2.95 -20.48 3.94
CA SER A 33 3.97 -20.93 2.97
C SER A 33 5.13 -21.73 3.58
N GLY A 34 5.08 -22.03 4.88
CA GLY A 34 6.10 -22.84 5.58
C GLY A 34 7.44 -22.12 5.78
N GLN A 35 7.54 -20.86 5.36
CA GLN A 35 8.67 -19.99 5.62
C GLN A 35 8.47 -19.34 7.00
N PRO A 36 9.45 -19.41 7.94
CA PRO A 36 9.40 -18.62 9.16
C PRO A 36 9.42 -17.14 8.78
N SER A 37 8.24 -16.52 8.76
CA SER A 37 8.05 -15.13 8.37
C SER A 37 8.68 -14.20 9.43
N MET A 38 9.96 -13.89 9.26
CA MET A 38 10.66 -12.79 9.94
C MET A 38 10.44 -11.47 9.18
N HIS A 39 9.23 -11.21 8.68
CA HIS A 39 8.94 -9.94 8.02
C HIS A 39 8.94 -8.83 9.06
N SER A 40 9.86 -7.87 8.92
CA SER A 40 9.83 -6.64 9.70
C SER A 40 8.49 -5.95 9.48
N ARG A 41 7.92 -5.39 10.55
CA ARG A 41 6.66 -4.66 10.50
C ARG A 41 6.64 -3.58 9.42
N LEU A 42 7.76 -2.86 9.27
CA LEU A 42 7.89 -1.84 8.23
C LEU A 42 7.74 -2.44 6.82
N SER A 43 8.29 -3.64 6.61
CA SER A 43 8.15 -4.38 5.35
C SER A 43 6.69 -4.80 5.11
N LEU A 44 5.96 -5.21 6.15
CA LEU A 44 4.53 -5.53 6.04
C LEU A 44 3.70 -4.30 5.68
N ILE A 45 3.91 -3.18 6.37
CA ILE A 45 3.25 -1.91 6.06
C ILE A 45 3.53 -1.51 4.61
N HIS A 46 4.79 -1.54 4.18
CA HIS A 46 5.17 -1.21 2.80
C HIS A 46 4.55 -2.16 1.77
N GLN A 47 4.53 -3.46 2.04
CA GLN A 47 3.95 -4.46 1.14
C GLN A 47 2.44 -4.26 1.01
N THR A 48 1.75 -4.03 2.13
CA THR A 48 0.32 -3.72 2.14
C THR A 48 0.03 -2.42 1.39
N ALA A 49 0.82 -1.37 1.62
CA ALA A 49 0.67 -0.10 0.90
C ALA A 49 0.87 -0.26 -0.61
N LYS A 50 1.92 -0.99 -1.03
CA LYS A 50 2.15 -1.31 -2.45
C LYS A 50 0.96 -2.04 -3.07
N GLN A 51 0.33 -2.97 -2.35
CA GLN A 51 -0.84 -3.68 -2.86
C GLN A 51 -2.03 -2.74 -3.11
N PHE A 52 -2.36 -1.86 -2.15
CA PHE A 52 -3.42 -0.87 -2.34
C PHE A 52 -3.13 0.09 -3.50
N ALA A 53 -1.88 0.53 -3.63
CA ALA A 53 -1.49 1.41 -4.71
C ALA A 53 -1.57 0.72 -6.09
N ILE A 54 -1.15 -0.55 -6.19
CA ILE A 54 -1.36 -1.38 -7.39
C ILE A 54 -2.86 -1.48 -7.70
N ASP A 55 -3.68 -1.88 -6.73
CA ASP A 55 -5.12 -2.08 -6.92
C ASP A 55 -5.82 -0.78 -7.38
N ALA A 56 -5.33 0.38 -6.93
CA ALA A 56 -5.87 1.69 -7.31
C ALA A 56 -5.60 2.10 -8.77
N VAL A 57 -4.51 1.61 -9.37
CA VAL A 57 -4.10 1.98 -10.74
C VAL A 57 -4.13 0.82 -11.74
N GLN A 58 -4.37 -0.40 -11.26
CA GLN A 58 -4.48 -1.59 -12.08
C GLN A 58 -5.70 -1.49 -13.01
N GLN A 59 -5.44 -1.57 -14.31
CA GLN A 59 -6.52 -1.66 -15.30
C GLN A 59 -6.85 -3.13 -15.59
N PRO A 60 -8.14 -3.49 -15.74
CA PRO A 60 -8.52 -4.85 -16.13
C PRO A 60 -7.87 -5.26 -17.45
N GLY A 61 -7.22 -6.43 -17.46
CA GLY A 61 -6.56 -6.96 -18.66
C GLY A 61 -5.19 -6.33 -18.99
N ALA A 62 -4.73 -5.35 -18.21
CA ALA A 62 -3.39 -4.79 -18.36
C ALA A 62 -2.37 -5.53 -17.46
N PRO A 63 -1.06 -5.52 -17.81
CA PRO A 63 -0.01 -5.98 -16.93
C PRO A 63 -0.01 -5.22 -15.60
N THR A 64 0.48 -5.86 -14.52
CA THR A 64 0.59 -5.21 -13.22
C THR A 64 1.59 -4.06 -13.28
N PRO A 65 1.20 -2.83 -12.87
CA PRO A 65 2.09 -1.68 -12.91
C PRO A 65 3.20 -1.82 -11.86
N THR A 66 4.35 -1.24 -12.16
CA THR A 66 5.41 -1.09 -11.16
C THR A 66 5.10 0.14 -10.32
N VAL A 67 4.96 -0.04 -9.01
CA VAL A 67 4.57 1.00 -8.06
C VAL A 67 5.65 1.21 -7.02
N ASP A 68 5.96 2.48 -6.76
CA ASP A 68 6.85 2.92 -5.69
C ASP A 68 6.11 3.84 -4.72
N ILE A 69 6.21 3.49 -3.44
CA ILE A 69 5.59 4.25 -2.35
C ILE A 69 6.54 5.38 -1.99
N ASP A 70 6.11 6.61 -2.22
CA ASP A 70 6.88 7.81 -1.93
C ASP A 70 6.67 8.23 -0.47
N GLU A 71 5.43 8.20 0.02
CA GLU A 71 5.09 8.63 1.37
C GLU A 71 3.93 7.82 1.97
N LEU A 72 3.98 7.61 3.28
CA LEU A 72 2.92 7.01 4.08
C LEU A 72 2.62 7.88 5.31
N THR A 73 1.40 8.39 5.40
CA THR A 73 0.92 9.15 6.56
C THR A 73 -0.04 8.30 7.38
N ASN A 74 0.06 8.40 8.71
CA ASN A 74 -0.74 7.66 9.68
C ASN A 74 -0.76 6.13 9.45
N PRO A 75 0.37 5.46 9.15
CA PRO A 75 0.38 4.01 9.14
C PRO A 75 0.01 3.49 10.54
N PRO A 76 -0.63 2.32 10.65
CA PRO A 76 -0.99 1.76 11.95
C PRO A 76 0.22 1.72 12.88
N LEU A 77 0.07 2.22 14.10
CA LEU A 77 1.07 2.13 15.19
C LEU A 77 0.84 0.82 15.96
N LEU A 78 1.87 0.28 16.63
CA LEU A 78 1.97 -1.17 16.96
C LEU A 78 1.09 -1.58 18.14
N ASP A 79 0.81 -0.63 19.03
CA ASP A 79 0.37 -0.94 20.39
C ASP A 79 -0.90 -0.21 20.81
N LEU A 80 -1.48 0.58 19.89
CA LEU A 80 -2.75 1.25 20.15
C LEU A 80 -3.88 0.40 19.59
N PRO A 81 -4.89 0.05 20.40
CA PRO A 81 -6.11 -0.52 19.85
C PRO A 81 -6.65 0.45 18.82
N ILE A 82 -6.86 -0.03 17.59
CA ILE A 82 -7.56 0.73 16.57
C ILE A 82 -9.02 0.75 17.02
N ASP A 83 -9.47 1.92 17.46
CA ASP A 83 -10.87 2.11 17.79
C ASP A 83 -11.68 1.97 16.48
N PRO A 84 -12.66 1.04 16.41
CA PRO A 84 -13.46 0.83 15.21
C PRO A 84 -14.31 2.04 14.82
N ASP A 85 -14.57 2.96 15.75
CA ASP A 85 -15.26 4.23 15.49
C ASP A 85 -14.29 5.34 15.04
N ASP A 86 -12.98 5.06 15.01
CA ASP A 86 -11.96 6.01 14.58
C ASP A 86 -11.89 6.08 13.06
N GLU A 87 -12.28 7.24 12.50
CA GLU A 87 -12.27 7.52 11.06
C GLU A 87 -10.84 7.73 10.50
N GLN A 88 -9.82 7.19 11.18
CA GLN A 88 -8.44 7.30 10.76
C GLN A 88 -8.21 6.67 9.39
N GLN A 89 -7.43 7.37 8.58
CA GLN A 89 -7.05 6.97 7.24
C GLN A 89 -5.53 6.89 7.14
N VAL A 90 -5.06 5.80 6.53
CA VAL A 90 -3.70 5.71 6.01
C VAL A 90 -3.69 6.42 4.68
N ILE A 91 -2.87 7.47 4.56
CA ILE A 91 -2.68 8.16 3.28
C ILE A 91 -1.45 7.59 2.61
N ILE A 92 -1.62 7.13 1.37
CA ILE A 92 -0.57 6.50 0.58
C ILE A 92 -0.31 7.39 -0.62
N GLN A 93 0.88 7.99 -0.68
CA GLN A 93 1.37 8.68 -1.87
C GLN A 93 2.36 7.79 -2.61
N PHE A 94 2.17 7.67 -3.91
CA PHE A 94 2.96 6.78 -4.75
C PHE A 94 3.09 7.29 -6.18
N SER A 95 4.12 6.79 -6.85
CA SER A 95 4.35 6.95 -8.27
C SER A 95 4.30 5.57 -8.93
N TYR A 96 3.94 5.52 -10.21
CA TYR A 96 3.90 4.26 -10.92
C TYR A 96 4.27 4.39 -12.39
N GLN A 97 4.79 3.29 -12.93
CA GLN A 97 5.04 3.13 -14.35
C GLN A 97 4.07 2.07 -14.87
N PRO A 98 3.19 2.41 -15.84
CA PRO A 98 2.37 1.42 -16.49
C PRO A 98 3.28 0.45 -17.24
N ASN A 99 3.20 -0.84 -16.93
CA ASN A 99 3.89 -1.86 -17.70
C ASN A 99 3.22 -1.93 -19.08
N GLN A 100 3.83 -1.28 -20.07
CA GLN A 100 3.37 -1.39 -21.45
C GLN A 100 3.75 -2.78 -21.97
N PRO A 101 2.81 -3.53 -22.56
CA PRO A 101 3.18 -4.72 -23.32
C PRO A 101 4.09 -4.28 -24.47
N GLN A 102 5.28 -4.87 -24.53
CA GLN A 102 6.18 -4.75 -25.70
C GLN A 102 5.59 -5.48 -26.90
#